data_AF-A0A1S7S712-F1
#
_entry.id   AF-A0A1S7S712-F1
#
_cell.length_a   1.000
_cell.length_b   1.000
_cell.length_c   1.000
_cell.angle_alpha   90.00
_cell.angle_beta   90.00
_cell.angle_gamma   90.00
#
_symmetry.space_group_name_H-M   'P 1'
#
loop_
_entity.id
_entity.type
_entity.pdbx_description
1 polymer ?
#
loop_
_entity_poly.entity_id
_entity_poly.type
_entity_poly.pdbx_seq_one_letter_code
_entity_poly.pdbx_strand_id
1 'polypeptide(L)'
;MRYEIGDLPLTVLLPAIARAEDQIARLDEIVRRSPVRQGFTERSHFTEAAASMWIAGELVHIEDLVLHDANRDVRTPTHEITIAHSILRARRRIEKADPDWATSRAGIVNLVGRSEGSAERESVGKGRSPLPAELTLNEEDNCFAAEMAEIDAVLDRSTRALEAVVTVEGSKADPLMVGELVVRDPGWDEEGRLSAWRAVLAQADALPTTLAAAVIWDAWESMEPLQRQHWLGTQLVNSYFRVRGKVSSHLFGICSGLKAVPRERRRSHNRVSRVLAGLDAMASSAELAMKEVIRLGQAREHLERKLKGKRSSSSLPRVVDLLMTRPIVSSSMIVKELKVSHRAALDLVAELGVREVTGRGSFRAWGVI
;
A
#
# COMPACT_ATOMS: atom_id res chain seq x y z
N MET A 1 5.20 -6.68 -25.69
CA MET A 1 6.18 -5.81 -26.37
C MET A 1 7.39 -5.63 -25.48
N ARG A 2 8.61 -5.71 -26.04
CA ARG A 2 9.84 -5.42 -25.30
C ARG A 2 9.96 -3.90 -25.15
N TYR A 3 10.23 -3.42 -23.94
CA TYR A 3 10.51 -2.01 -23.70
C TYR A 3 11.98 -1.74 -23.98
N GLU A 4 12.27 -0.80 -24.89
CA GLU A 4 13.62 -0.40 -25.24
C GLU A 4 13.89 1.00 -24.72
N ILE A 5 14.95 1.19 -23.94
CA ILE A 5 15.32 2.52 -23.44
C ILE A 5 15.73 3.42 -24.62
N GLY A 6 16.60 2.90 -25.50
CA GLY A 6 17.08 3.61 -26.69
C GLY A 6 17.72 4.97 -26.37
N ASP A 7 17.82 5.82 -27.38
CA ASP A 7 18.34 7.18 -27.18
C ASP A 7 17.30 8.07 -26.49
N LEU A 8 17.72 8.68 -25.38
CA LEU A 8 16.93 9.65 -24.63
C LEU A 8 17.38 11.07 -25.00
N PRO A 9 16.46 12.01 -25.26
CA PRO A 9 16.81 13.39 -25.60
C PRO A 9 17.29 14.14 -24.34
N LEU A 10 18.54 13.89 -23.93
CA LEU A 10 19.09 14.36 -22.66
C LEU A 10 19.02 15.89 -22.51
N THR A 11 19.19 16.65 -23.61
CA THR A 11 19.08 18.12 -23.59
C THR A 11 17.69 18.61 -23.15
N VAL A 12 16.63 17.91 -23.56
CA VAL A 12 15.25 18.23 -23.17
C VAL A 12 14.96 17.78 -21.73
N LEU A 13 15.54 16.64 -21.33
CA LEU A 13 15.28 16.04 -20.01
C LEU A 13 16.09 16.69 -18.88
N LEU A 14 17.26 17.27 -19.20
CA LEU A 14 18.23 17.75 -18.21
C LEU A 14 17.64 18.71 -17.15
N PRO A 15 16.80 19.71 -17.49
CA PRO A 15 16.21 20.58 -16.48
C PRO A 15 15.30 19.83 -15.50
N ALA A 16 14.49 18.88 -16.00
CA ALA A 16 13.59 18.09 -15.18
C ALA A 16 14.36 17.08 -14.31
N ILE A 17 15.42 16.47 -14.84
CA ILE A 17 16.33 15.61 -14.08
C ILE A 17 16.97 16.39 -12.93
N ALA A 18 17.58 17.55 -13.22
CA ALA A 18 18.23 18.37 -12.20
C ALA A 18 17.26 18.77 -11.08
N ARG A 19 16.04 19.18 -11.44
CA ARG A 19 14.99 19.52 -10.47
C ARG A 19 14.59 18.32 -9.62
N ALA A 20 14.33 17.15 -10.23
CA ALA A 20 13.94 15.95 -9.49
C ALA A 20 15.06 15.48 -8.54
N GLU A 21 16.31 15.47 -9.01
CA GLU A 21 17.48 15.09 -8.21
C GLU A 21 17.67 16.00 -7.00
N ASP A 22 17.55 17.32 -7.17
CA ASP A 22 17.63 18.31 -6.09
C ASP A 22 16.51 18.11 -5.06
N GLN A 23 15.26 18.08 -5.51
CA GLN A 23 14.11 18.02 -4.62
C GLN A 23 14.09 16.74 -3.78
N ILE A 24 14.42 15.60 -4.37
CA ILE A 24 14.51 14.32 -3.64
C ILE A 24 15.65 14.35 -2.62
N ALA A 25 16.82 14.88 -2.97
CA ALA A 25 17.94 14.98 -2.04
C ALA A 25 17.61 15.88 -0.84
N ARG A 26 16.95 17.03 -1.09
CA ARG A 26 16.49 17.95 -0.04
C ARG A 26 15.46 17.31 0.87
N LEU A 27 14.49 16.59 0.30
CA LEU A 27 13.52 15.84 1.09
C LEU A 27 14.22 14.82 1.99
N ASP A 28 15.14 14.02 1.44
CA ASP A 28 15.81 12.97 2.21
C ASP A 28 16.56 13.56 3.41
N GLU A 29 17.26 14.69 3.22
CA GLU A 29 17.98 15.36 4.29
C GLU A 29 17.05 15.97 5.35
N ILE A 30 15.95 16.61 4.93
CA ILE A 30 14.96 17.20 5.83
C ILE A 30 14.30 16.12 6.69
N VAL A 31 13.87 15.02 6.06
CA VAL A 31 13.24 13.90 6.79
C VAL A 31 14.24 13.26 7.75
N ARG A 32 15.50 13.07 7.32
CA ARG A 32 16.56 12.47 8.15
C ARG A 32 16.83 13.26 9.44
N ARG A 33 16.82 14.59 9.37
CA ARG A 33 17.09 15.47 10.54
C ARG A 33 15.85 15.78 11.38
N SER A 34 14.66 15.45 10.91
CA SER A 34 13.42 15.89 11.54
C SER A 34 13.02 15.03 12.75
N PRO A 35 12.61 15.63 13.88
CA PRO A 35 12.09 14.89 15.05
C PRO A 35 10.71 14.25 14.78
N VAL A 36 10.03 14.64 13.69
CA VAL A 36 8.76 14.03 13.26
C VAL A 36 8.96 12.95 12.19
N ARG A 37 10.21 12.54 11.91
CA ARG A 37 10.53 11.53 10.86
C ARG A 37 9.63 10.31 10.92
N GLN A 38 9.53 9.65 12.08
CA GLN A 38 8.72 8.44 12.22
C GLN A 38 7.24 8.69 11.91
N GLY A 39 6.72 9.83 12.39
CA GLY A 39 5.33 10.21 12.14
C GLY A 39 5.06 10.54 10.67
N PHE A 40 5.99 11.25 10.03
CA PHE A 40 5.96 11.49 8.60
C PHE A 40 5.99 10.19 7.80
N THR A 41 6.91 9.27 8.11
CA THR A 41 7.02 7.97 7.45
C THR A 41 5.72 7.18 7.50
N GLU A 42 5.16 6.97 8.70
CA GLU A 42 3.92 6.20 8.85
C GLU A 42 2.75 6.84 8.10
N ARG A 43 2.60 8.16 8.20
CA ARG A 43 1.56 8.92 7.49
C ARG A 43 1.76 8.86 5.97
N SER A 44 3.00 8.89 5.50
CA SER A 44 3.33 8.81 4.07
C SER A 44 2.87 7.50 3.43
N HIS A 45 2.82 6.41 4.20
CA HIS A 45 2.30 5.14 3.67
C HIS A 45 0.80 5.19 3.40
N PHE A 46 0.02 5.79 4.29
CA PHE A 46 -1.41 5.99 4.09
C PHE A 46 -1.70 6.93 2.91
N THR A 47 -1.00 8.07 2.85
CA THR A 47 -1.20 9.04 1.77
C THR A 47 -0.81 8.45 0.41
N GLU A 48 0.26 7.67 0.36
CA GLU A 48 0.70 7.03 -0.88
C GLU A 48 -0.24 5.90 -1.31
N ALA A 49 -0.76 5.10 -0.38
CA ALA A 49 -1.75 4.06 -0.70
C ALA A 49 -3.03 4.68 -1.28
N ALA A 50 -3.58 5.71 -0.63
CA ALA A 50 -4.74 6.45 -1.15
C ALA A 50 -4.43 7.14 -2.49
N ALA A 51 -3.22 7.69 -2.65
CA ALA A 51 -2.80 8.28 -3.92
C ALA A 51 -2.70 7.23 -5.03
N SER A 52 -2.17 6.04 -4.74
CA SER A 52 -2.07 4.95 -5.70
C SER A 52 -3.45 4.50 -6.19
N MET A 53 -4.45 4.43 -5.31
CA MET A 53 -5.84 4.16 -5.70
C MET A 53 -6.38 5.26 -6.61
N TRP A 54 -6.14 6.53 -6.28
CA TRP A 54 -6.56 7.66 -7.12
C TRP A 54 -5.96 7.60 -8.54
N ILE A 55 -4.69 7.18 -8.67
CA ILE A 55 -4.06 6.99 -9.98
C ILE A 55 -4.75 5.87 -10.78
N ALA A 56 -5.22 4.82 -10.10
CA ALA A 56 -5.98 3.73 -10.70
C ALA A 56 -7.43 4.11 -11.05
N GLY A 57 -7.89 5.30 -10.65
CA GLY A 57 -9.27 5.78 -10.90
C GLY A 57 -10.22 5.57 -9.71
N GLU A 58 -9.72 5.02 -8.60
CA GLU A 58 -10.53 4.70 -7.42
C GLU A 58 -10.35 5.72 -6.29
N LEU A 59 -11.42 6.02 -5.57
CA LEU A 59 -11.38 6.94 -4.43
C LEU A 59 -11.38 6.18 -3.12
N VAL A 60 -10.31 6.32 -2.34
CA VAL A 60 -10.22 5.80 -0.98
C VAL A 60 -9.96 6.94 0.00
N HIS A 61 -10.84 7.07 0.99
CA HIS A 61 -10.67 7.99 2.10
C HIS A 61 -9.59 7.48 3.06
N ILE A 62 -8.68 8.37 3.48
CA ILE A 62 -7.58 8.00 4.38
C ILE A 62 -8.13 7.58 5.74
N GLU A 63 -9.22 8.22 6.18
CA GLU A 63 -10.01 7.88 7.36
C GLU A 63 -10.35 6.39 7.39
N ASP A 64 -10.99 5.90 6.34
CA ASP A 64 -11.48 4.53 6.24
C ASP A 64 -10.30 3.54 6.18
N LEU A 65 -9.24 3.87 5.44
CA LEU A 65 -8.03 3.04 5.39
C LEU A 65 -7.33 2.95 6.76
N VAL A 66 -7.29 4.04 7.52
CA VAL A 66 -6.70 4.06 8.88
C VAL A 66 -7.54 3.23 9.86
N LEU A 67 -8.86 3.26 9.74
CA LEU A 67 -9.76 2.45 10.56
C LEU A 67 -9.65 0.97 10.21
N HIS A 68 -9.59 0.64 8.93
CA HIS A 68 -9.38 -0.72 8.46
C HIS A 68 -8.05 -1.29 8.93
N ASP A 69 -6.96 -0.52 8.83
CA ASP A 69 -5.64 -0.92 9.34
C ASP A 69 -5.63 -1.19 10.86
N ALA A 70 -6.55 -0.57 11.61
CA ALA A 70 -6.69 -0.77 13.04
C ALA A 70 -7.69 -1.87 13.44
N ASN A 71 -8.29 -2.59 12.49
CA ASN A 71 -9.43 -3.51 12.70
C ASN A 71 -10.57 -2.79 13.44
N ARG A 72 -10.91 -1.59 12.97
CA ARG A 72 -11.96 -0.69 13.51
C ARG A 72 -12.91 -0.21 12.42
N ASP A 73 -13.11 -1.04 11.41
CA ASP A 73 -14.08 -0.81 10.36
C ASP A 73 -15.45 -0.48 10.93
N VAL A 74 -16.03 0.63 10.46
CA VAL A 74 -17.41 1.02 10.81
C VAL A 74 -18.43 0.27 9.93
N ARG A 75 -17.99 -0.20 8.76
CA ARG A 75 -18.77 -0.92 7.75
C ARG A 75 -17.92 -2.02 7.14
N THR A 76 -18.55 -3.01 6.52
CA THR A 76 -17.84 -4.02 5.73
C THR A 76 -16.89 -3.35 4.73
N PRO A 77 -15.59 -3.72 4.72
CA PRO A 77 -14.62 -3.09 3.85
C PRO A 77 -14.95 -3.33 2.38
N THR A 78 -14.84 -2.28 1.57
CA THR A 78 -15.01 -2.40 0.13
C THR A 78 -13.79 -3.05 -0.53
N HIS A 79 -13.92 -3.42 -1.80
CA HIS A 79 -12.80 -3.99 -2.55
C HIS A 79 -11.63 -2.99 -2.65
N GLU A 80 -11.94 -1.71 -2.82
CA GLU A 80 -10.95 -0.62 -2.94
C GLU A 80 -10.18 -0.44 -1.63
N ILE A 81 -10.85 -0.53 -0.47
CA ILE A 81 -10.20 -0.49 0.84
C ILE A 81 -9.26 -1.69 1.03
N THR A 82 -9.68 -2.88 0.57
CA THR A 82 -8.87 -4.09 0.64
C THR A 82 -7.60 -3.97 -0.21
N ILE A 83 -7.70 -3.41 -1.42
CA ILE A 83 -6.53 -3.15 -2.28
C ILE A 83 -5.64 -2.07 -1.66
N ALA A 84 -6.21 -0.96 -1.18
CA ALA A 84 -5.47 0.10 -0.52
C ALA A 84 -4.69 -0.40 0.71
N HIS A 85 -5.28 -1.31 1.48
CA HIS A 85 -4.63 -1.96 2.61
C HIS A 85 -3.49 -2.89 2.17
N SER A 86 -3.65 -3.59 1.05
CA SER A 86 -2.59 -4.39 0.46
C SER A 86 -1.40 -3.53 0.04
N ILE A 87 -1.65 -2.35 -0.55
CA ILE A 87 -0.60 -1.37 -0.86
C ILE A 87 0.09 -0.87 0.41
N LEU A 88 -0.67 -0.52 1.46
CA LEU A 88 -0.15 -0.08 2.74
C LEU A 88 0.77 -1.15 3.38
N ARG A 89 0.32 -2.41 3.41
CA ARG A 89 1.10 -3.54 3.91
C ARG A 89 2.37 -3.78 3.10
N ALA A 90 2.27 -3.74 1.76
CA ALA A 90 3.42 -3.87 0.88
C ALA A 90 4.45 -2.77 1.16
N ARG A 91 4.03 -1.51 1.29
CA ARG A 91 4.91 -0.38 1.58
C ARG A 91 5.65 -0.54 2.91
N ARG A 92 4.94 -0.85 3.99
CA ARG A 92 5.55 -1.09 5.31
C ARG A 92 6.53 -2.27 5.29
N ARG A 93 6.22 -3.32 4.50
CA ARG A 93 7.11 -4.47 4.33
C ARG A 93 8.39 -4.09 3.58
N ILE A 94 8.26 -3.36 2.47
CA ILE A 94 9.39 -2.87 1.68
C ILE A 94 10.30 -2.00 2.55
N GLU A 95 9.72 -1.10 3.34
CA GLU A 95 10.50 -0.20 4.19
C GLU A 95 11.34 -0.95 5.24
N LYS A 96 10.74 -1.96 5.89
CA LYS A 96 11.41 -2.77 6.92
C LYS A 96 12.46 -3.74 6.37
N ALA A 97 12.37 -4.07 5.09
CA ALA A 97 13.32 -4.96 4.44
C ALA A 97 14.58 -4.22 3.96
N ASP A 98 15.59 -4.99 3.59
CA ASP A 98 16.82 -4.47 2.98
C ASP A 98 16.51 -3.68 1.70
N PRO A 99 17.32 -2.64 1.37
CA PRO A 99 17.03 -1.74 0.25
C PRO A 99 16.77 -2.42 -1.09
N ASP A 100 17.48 -3.50 -1.41
CA ASP A 100 17.42 -4.27 -2.66
C ASP A 100 16.40 -5.42 -2.63
N TRP A 101 15.82 -5.73 -1.47
CA TRP A 101 14.89 -6.85 -1.32
C TRP A 101 13.70 -6.74 -2.28
N ALA A 102 13.06 -5.57 -2.34
CA ALA A 102 11.81 -5.38 -3.10
C ALA A 102 11.98 -5.56 -4.62
N THR A 103 13.15 -5.21 -5.17
CA THR A 103 13.46 -5.36 -6.61
C THR A 103 14.11 -6.71 -6.94
N SER A 104 14.50 -7.48 -5.92
CA SER A 104 15.00 -8.85 -6.08
C SER A 104 13.90 -9.80 -6.60
N ARG A 105 14.29 -10.93 -7.20
CA ARG A 105 13.32 -11.95 -7.64
C ARG A 105 12.48 -12.46 -6.46
N ALA A 106 13.12 -12.72 -5.32
CA ALA A 106 12.44 -13.24 -4.13
C ALA A 106 11.44 -12.21 -3.55
N GLY A 107 11.81 -10.93 -3.49
CA GLY A 107 10.94 -9.87 -3.03
C GLY A 107 9.74 -9.66 -3.95
N ILE A 108 9.96 -9.62 -5.28
CA ILE A 108 8.86 -9.51 -6.25
C ILE A 108 7.90 -10.70 -6.12
N VAL A 109 8.40 -11.93 -6.10
CA VAL A 109 7.54 -13.12 -5.91
C VAL A 109 6.75 -13.04 -4.60
N ASN A 110 7.37 -12.55 -3.53
CA ASN A 110 6.70 -12.40 -2.25
C ASN A 110 5.63 -11.28 -2.25
N LEU A 111 5.91 -10.15 -2.90
CA LEU A 111 4.98 -9.02 -3.03
C LEU A 111 3.82 -9.34 -3.97
N VAL A 112 4.08 -10.11 -5.02
CA VAL A 112 3.06 -10.65 -5.94
C VAL A 112 2.22 -11.73 -5.25
N GLY A 113 2.81 -12.46 -4.30
CA GLY A 113 2.24 -13.55 -3.53
C GLY A 113 0.74 -13.42 -3.37
N ARG A 114 0.02 -14.37 -3.99
CA ARG A 114 -1.43 -14.37 -4.20
C ARG A 114 -2.16 -13.77 -3.00
N SER A 115 -2.78 -12.61 -3.23
CA SER A 115 -3.85 -12.05 -2.40
C SER A 115 -5.05 -13.02 -2.38
N GLU A 116 -4.92 -14.14 -1.68
CA GLU A 116 -5.99 -15.07 -1.35
C GLU A 116 -6.02 -15.24 0.17
N GLY A 117 -7.09 -14.75 0.78
CA GLY A 117 -7.51 -15.13 2.13
C GLY A 117 -6.75 -14.49 3.28
N SER A 118 -7.46 -13.64 4.03
CA SER A 118 -7.36 -13.52 5.49
C SER A 118 -6.26 -14.36 6.18
N ALA A 119 -5.02 -13.86 6.19
CA ALA A 119 -3.98 -14.36 7.06
C ALA A 119 -4.11 -13.71 8.45
N GLU A 120 -5.20 -14.04 9.13
CA GLU A 120 -5.27 -14.19 10.59
C GLU A 120 -5.64 -15.64 10.87
N ARG A 121 -4.68 -16.54 10.69
CA ARG A 121 -4.59 -17.76 11.50
C ARG A 121 -3.16 -17.86 11.98
N GLU A 122 -3.04 -17.57 13.27
CA GLU A 122 -1.80 -17.59 14.00
C GLU A 122 -1.09 -18.93 13.88
N SER A 123 0.23 -18.81 13.97
CA SER A 123 1.18 -19.87 14.24
C SER A 123 0.74 -20.79 15.39
N VAL A 124 0.62 -22.08 15.11
CA VAL A 124 0.96 -23.12 16.09
C VAL A 124 1.81 -24.14 15.36
N GLY A 125 3.11 -24.13 15.67
CA GLY A 125 4.00 -25.21 15.25
C GLY A 125 3.78 -26.46 16.08
N LYS A 126 4.02 -27.64 15.48
CA LYS A 126 4.98 -28.62 16.00
C LYS A 126 5.09 -29.83 15.10
N GLY A 127 6.30 -30.37 15.06
CA GLY A 127 6.64 -31.63 14.43
C GLY A 127 6.03 -32.86 15.11
N ARG A 128 6.23 -33.97 14.40
CA ARG A 128 5.71 -35.33 14.57
C ARG A 128 5.80 -35.98 15.98
N SER A 129 4.67 -36.63 16.32
CA SER A 129 4.43 -37.96 16.95
C SER A 129 4.82 -38.25 18.42
N PRO A 130 4.21 -39.26 19.09
CA PRO A 130 2.85 -39.83 18.97
C PRO A 130 2.07 -39.97 20.32
N LEU A 131 0.77 -40.27 20.21
CA LEU A 131 -0.27 -40.67 21.21
C LEU A 131 0.20 -41.70 22.27
N PRO A 132 -0.48 -41.91 23.45
CA PRO A 132 -1.94 -42.15 23.56
C PRO A 132 -2.67 -41.79 24.86
N ALA A 133 -4.01 -41.68 24.79
CA ALA A 133 -4.98 -42.35 25.68
C ALA A 133 -6.42 -41.92 25.34
N GLU A 134 -7.29 -42.92 25.26
CA GLU A 134 -8.71 -42.87 24.93
C GLU A 134 -9.53 -41.97 25.86
N LEU A 135 -10.43 -41.19 25.27
CA LEU A 135 -11.70 -40.83 25.90
C LEU A 135 -12.81 -41.17 24.91
N THR A 136 -13.52 -42.24 25.25
CA THR A 136 -14.77 -42.68 24.63
C THR A 136 -15.78 -41.52 24.60
N LEU A 137 -16.29 -41.21 23.42
CA LEU A 137 -17.47 -40.37 23.25
C LEU A 137 -18.59 -41.20 22.60
N ASN A 138 -19.76 -41.06 23.20
CA ASN A 138 -20.99 -41.82 22.96
C ASN A 138 -21.64 -41.53 21.60
N GLU A 139 -22.63 -42.37 21.29
CA GLU A 139 -23.49 -42.55 20.12
C GLU A 139 -24.23 -41.32 19.51
N GLU A 140 -23.64 -40.12 19.47
CA GLU A 140 -24.21 -38.95 18.76
C GLU A 140 -23.55 -38.65 17.39
N ASP A 141 -22.50 -39.39 17.01
CA ASP A 141 -21.73 -39.16 15.76
C ASP A 141 -22.47 -39.51 14.46
N ASN A 142 -23.63 -40.18 14.52
CA ASN A 142 -24.39 -40.53 13.31
C ASN A 142 -25.15 -39.34 12.69
N CYS A 143 -25.47 -38.29 13.46
CA CYS A 143 -26.16 -37.11 12.92
C CYS A 143 -25.18 -36.24 12.11
N PHE A 144 -24.00 -35.96 12.67
CA PHE A 144 -22.98 -35.15 12.00
C PHE A 144 -22.33 -35.85 10.80
N ALA A 145 -22.12 -37.17 10.89
CA ALA A 145 -21.62 -37.95 9.76
C ALA A 145 -22.62 -38.01 8.59
N ALA A 146 -23.93 -38.07 8.89
CA ALA A 146 -24.98 -38.03 7.88
C ALA A 146 -25.05 -36.66 7.18
N GLU A 147 -24.95 -35.56 7.95
CA GLU A 147 -24.91 -34.20 7.41
C GLU A 147 -23.68 -33.97 6.51
N MET A 148 -22.52 -34.50 6.90
CA MET A 148 -21.29 -34.39 6.09
C MET A 148 -21.38 -35.20 4.79
N ALA A 149 -21.95 -36.40 4.86
CA ALA A 149 -22.18 -37.23 3.67
C ALA A 149 -23.19 -36.60 2.70
N GLU A 150 -24.17 -35.84 3.20
CA GLU A 150 -25.10 -35.10 2.37
C GLU A 150 -24.41 -33.93 1.64
N ILE A 151 -23.50 -33.22 2.31
CA ILE A 151 -22.67 -32.16 1.71
C ILE A 151 -21.78 -32.75 0.61
N ASP A 152 -21.11 -33.87 0.87
CA ASP A 152 -20.26 -34.54 -0.12
C ASP A 152 -21.08 -35.02 -1.32
N ALA A 153 -22.30 -35.55 -1.11
CA ALA A 153 -23.19 -35.95 -2.20
C ALA A 153 -23.72 -34.78 -3.04
N VAL A 154 -23.82 -33.57 -2.46
CA VAL A 154 -24.16 -32.33 -3.19
C VAL A 154 -22.94 -31.83 -3.98
N LEU A 155 -21.74 -31.91 -3.42
CA LEU A 155 -20.49 -31.56 -4.10
C LEU A 155 -20.20 -32.49 -5.28
N ASP A 156 -20.44 -33.79 -5.13
CA ASP A 156 -20.28 -34.79 -6.19
C ASP A 156 -21.30 -34.60 -7.32
N ARG A 157 -22.54 -34.22 -7.00
CA ARG A 157 -23.55 -33.91 -8.02
C ARG A 157 -23.22 -32.64 -8.79
N SER A 158 -22.68 -31.62 -8.11
CA SER A 158 -22.30 -30.36 -8.76
C SER A 158 -21.03 -30.51 -9.61
N THR A 159 -20.05 -31.31 -9.19
CA THR A 159 -18.89 -31.65 -10.04
C THR A 159 -19.29 -32.42 -11.29
N ARG A 160 -20.15 -33.45 -11.16
CA ARG A 160 -20.63 -34.20 -12.35
C ARG A 160 -21.48 -33.34 -13.28
N ALA A 161 -22.26 -32.41 -12.75
CA ALA A 161 -23.02 -31.45 -13.58
C ALA A 161 -22.09 -30.49 -14.33
N LEU A 162 -21.01 -30.01 -13.69
CA LEU A 162 -20.01 -29.16 -14.33
C LEU A 162 -19.22 -29.93 -15.41
N GLU A 163 -18.83 -31.18 -15.15
CA GLU A 163 -18.14 -32.02 -16.13
C GLU A 163 -19.03 -32.35 -17.35
N ALA A 164 -20.33 -32.56 -17.14
CA ALA A 164 -21.29 -32.76 -18.23
C ALA A 164 -21.42 -31.51 -19.12
N VAL A 165 -21.35 -30.31 -18.54
CA VAL A 165 -21.38 -29.04 -19.29
C VAL A 165 -20.08 -28.84 -20.10
N VAL A 166 -18.92 -29.22 -19.54
CA VAL A 166 -17.62 -29.13 -20.23
C VAL A 166 -17.52 -30.08 -21.43
N THR A 167 -18.23 -31.22 -21.44
CA THR A 167 -18.21 -32.17 -22.57
C THR A 167 -19.05 -31.77 -23.78
N VAL A 168 -19.96 -30.79 -23.65
CA VAL A 168 -20.89 -30.39 -24.74
C VAL A 168 -20.39 -29.16 -25.52
N GLU A 169 -19.50 -28.35 -24.96
CA GLU A 169 -19.00 -27.12 -25.62
C GLU A 169 -17.55 -27.24 -26.10
N GLY A 170 -17.36 -28.10 -27.11
CA GLY A 170 -16.22 -28.00 -28.02
C GLY A 170 -16.44 -26.87 -29.04
N SER A 171 -16.42 -25.61 -28.60
CA SER A 171 -16.41 -24.47 -29.51
C SER A 171 -15.51 -23.37 -28.97
N LYS A 172 -14.52 -22.97 -29.78
CA LYS A 172 -13.65 -21.81 -29.51
C LYS A 172 -14.55 -20.58 -29.35
N ALA A 173 -14.65 -20.07 -28.13
CA ALA A 173 -15.36 -18.82 -27.86
C ALA A 173 -14.39 -17.63 -27.98
N ASP A 174 -14.73 -16.70 -28.88
CA ASP A 174 -14.23 -15.32 -28.90
C ASP A 174 -14.48 -14.66 -27.53
N PRO A 175 -13.49 -13.95 -26.93
CA PRO A 175 -13.73 -13.23 -25.68
C PRO A 175 -14.22 -11.81 -25.99
N LEU A 176 -15.53 -11.56 -25.87
CA LEU A 176 -16.09 -10.21 -25.74
C LEU A 176 -17.45 -10.23 -25.02
N MET A 177 -17.50 -9.71 -23.78
CA MET A 177 -18.61 -9.00 -23.07
C MET A 177 -18.15 -8.73 -21.62
N VAL A 178 -17.85 -7.49 -21.15
CA VAL A 178 -18.68 -6.34 -20.67
C VAL A 178 -19.39 -6.57 -19.30
N GLY A 179 -18.83 -5.97 -18.24
CA GLY A 179 -19.43 -5.75 -16.90
C GLY A 179 -18.87 -6.62 -15.76
N GLU A 180 -18.23 -5.99 -14.75
CA GLU A 180 -17.58 -6.51 -13.50
C GLU A 180 -16.73 -7.79 -13.52
N LEU A 181 -16.74 -8.54 -14.62
CA LEU A 181 -15.82 -9.60 -14.94
C LEU A 181 -14.54 -8.96 -15.47
N VAL A 182 -13.48 -8.99 -14.66
CA VAL A 182 -12.15 -8.69 -15.18
C VAL A 182 -11.84 -9.72 -16.25
N VAL A 183 -11.90 -9.31 -17.51
CA VAL A 183 -11.55 -10.14 -18.67
C VAL A 183 -10.09 -10.53 -18.48
N ARG A 184 -9.88 -11.77 -18.02
CA ARG A 184 -8.54 -12.35 -17.85
C ARG A 184 -8.16 -12.93 -19.19
N ASP A 185 -6.99 -12.56 -19.68
CA ASP A 185 -6.33 -13.31 -20.72
C ASP A 185 -5.56 -14.47 -20.06
N PRO A 186 -6.01 -15.73 -20.22
CA PRO A 186 -5.31 -16.89 -19.65
C PRO A 186 -3.92 -17.09 -20.28
N GLY A 187 -3.66 -16.49 -21.44
CA GLY A 187 -2.37 -16.50 -22.13
C GLY A 187 -1.42 -15.39 -21.67
N TRP A 188 -1.79 -14.59 -20.66
CA TRP A 188 -0.95 -13.49 -20.21
C TRP A 188 0.26 -13.98 -19.41
N ASP A 189 1.40 -13.98 -20.07
CA ASP A 189 2.69 -14.34 -19.49
C ASP A 189 3.20 -13.27 -18.49
N GLU A 190 2.67 -13.29 -17.25
CA GLU A 190 3.12 -12.40 -16.17
C GLU A 190 4.60 -12.62 -15.84
N GLU A 191 5.09 -13.87 -15.87
CA GLU A 191 6.48 -14.19 -15.53
C GLU A 191 7.47 -13.65 -16.56
N GLY A 192 7.22 -13.86 -17.85
CA GLY A 192 8.05 -13.33 -18.91
C GLY A 192 8.01 -11.81 -18.99
N ARG A 193 6.83 -11.19 -18.79
CA ARG A 193 6.70 -9.72 -18.72
C ARG A 193 7.44 -9.12 -17.53
N LEU A 194 7.33 -9.73 -16.34
CA LEU A 194 8.10 -9.31 -15.16
C LEU A 194 9.60 -9.47 -15.39
N SER A 195 10.02 -10.58 -16.00
CA SER A 195 11.43 -10.81 -16.34
C SER A 195 11.96 -9.75 -17.31
N ALA A 196 11.18 -9.41 -18.34
CA ALA A 196 11.50 -8.35 -19.28
C ALA A 196 11.54 -6.96 -18.61
N TRP A 197 10.62 -6.65 -17.69
CA TRP A 197 10.65 -5.41 -16.92
C TRP A 197 11.87 -5.32 -15.99
N ARG A 198 12.25 -6.43 -15.32
CA ARG A 198 13.49 -6.49 -14.52
C ARG A 198 14.74 -6.28 -15.36
N ALA A 199 14.74 -6.71 -16.62
CA ALA A 199 15.85 -6.41 -17.53
C ALA A 199 15.95 -4.91 -17.86
N VAL A 200 14.83 -4.17 -17.86
CA VAL A 200 14.85 -2.70 -17.97
C VAL A 200 15.45 -2.08 -16.71
N LEU A 201 15.11 -2.58 -15.52
CA LEU A 201 15.67 -2.11 -14.26
C LEU A 201 17.21 -2.19 -14.26
N ALA A 202 17.78 -3.33 -14.68
CA ALA A 202 19.23 -3.50 -14.78
C ALA A 202 19.88 -2.56 -15.83
N GLN A 203 19.22 -2.29 -16.96
CA GLN A 203 19.73 -1.35 -17.97
C GLN A 203 19.68 0.10 -17.48
N ALA A 204 18.65 0.46 -16.72
CA ALA A 204 18.45 1.80 -16.19
C ALA A 204 19.48 2.19 -15.11
N ASP A 205 20.19 1.22 -14.51
CA ASP A 205 21.21 1.48 -13.49
C ASP A 205 22.36 2.38 -13.98
N ALA A 206 22.64 2.39 -15.29
CA ALA A 206 23.63 3.28 -15.90
C ALA A 206 23.18 4.76 -15.95
N LEU A 207 21.89 5.04 -15.77
CA LEU A 207 21.32 6.39 -15.81
C LEU A 207 21.34 7.06 -14.42
N PRO A 208 21.27 8.40 -14.35
CA PRO A 208 20.99 9.11 -13.10
C PRO A 208 19.71 8.57 -12.43
N THR A 209 19.69 8.49 -11.11
CA THR A 209 18.67 7.77 -10.34
C THR A 209 17.23 8.18 -10.68
N THR A 210 16.96 9.48 -10.80
CA THR A 210 15.61 9.98 -11.12
C THR A 210 15.20 9.67 -12.55
N LEU A 211 16.12 9.77 -13.51
CA LEU A 211 15.87 9.38 -14.89
C LEU A 211 15.62 7.87 -15.01
N ALA A 212 16.46 7.07 -14.35
CA ALA A 212 16.30 5.62 -14.25
C ALA A 212 14.92 5.26 -13.69
N ALA A 213 14.54 5.86 -12.57
CA ALA A 213 13.23 5.64 -11.95
C ALA A 213 12.06 6.04 -12.87
N ALA A 214 12.19 7.13 -13.63
CA ALA A 214 11.14 7.57 -14.56
C ALA A 214 10.98 6.61 -15.75
N VAL A 215 12.11 6.08 -16.26
CA VAL A 215 12.12 5.04 -17.30
C VAL A 215 11.55 3.73 -16.79
N ILE A 216 11.92 3.30 -15.57
CA ILE A 216 11.40 2.06 -14.95
C ILE A 216 9.89 2.16 -14.72
N TRP A 217 9.40 3.32 -14.28
CA TRP A 217 7.97 3.60 -14.16
C TRP A 217 7.27 3.57 -15.53
N ASP A 218 7.81 4.26 -16.53
CA ASP A 218 7.25 4.28 -17.90
C ASP A 218 7.19 2.87 -18.52
N ALA A 219 8.21 2.05 -18.27
CA ALA A 219 8.27 0.66 -18.68
C ALA A 219 7.18 -0.18 -18.03
N TRP A 220 6.95 -0.01 -16.72
CA TRP A 220 5.85 -0.70 -16.04
C TRP A 220 4.50 -0.31 -16.62
N GLU A 221 4.25 0.99 -16.81
CA GLU A 221 2.99 1.48 -17.38
C GLU A 221 2.76 1.03 -18.83
N SER A 222 3.82 0.79 -19.60
CA SER A 222 3.72 0.36 -21.00
C SER A 222 3.61 -1.17 -21.13
N MET A 223 4.24 -1.92 -20.24
CA MET A 223 4.30 -3.39 -20.30
C MET A 223 3.17 -4.06 -19.52
N GLU A 224 2.63 -3.38 -18.50
CA GLU A 224 1.61 -3.87 -17.57
C GLU A 224 1.90 -5.31 -17.11
N PRO A 225 3.03 -5.57 -16.42
CA PRO A 225 3.48 -6.94 -16.19
C PRO A 225 2.51 -7.82 -15.39
N LEU A 226 1.68 -7.21 -14.55
CA LEU A 226 0.74 -7.88 -13.64
C LEU A 226 -0.69 -7.42 -13.90
N GLN A 227 -1.61 -8.36 -14.10
CA GLN A 227 -3.03 -8.00 -14.33
C GLN A 227 -3.77 -7.62 -13.05
N ARG A 228 -3.41 -8.23 -11.90
CA ARG A 228 -4.13 -8.03 -10.62
C ARG A 228 -3.55 -6.92 -9.75
N GLN A 229 -2.28 -6.60 -9.96
CA GLN A 229 -1.50 -5.77 -9.03
C GLN A 229 -0.68 -4.73 -9.80
N HIS A 230 -1.31 -4.05 -10.77
CA HIS A 230 -0.66 -2.98 -11.52
C HIS A 230 -0.09 -1.88 -10.60
N TRP A 231 -0.73 -1.65 -9.44
CA TRP A 231 -0.26 -0.74 -8.39
C TRP A 231 1.14 -1.09 -7.85
N LEU A 232 1.61 -2.34 -7.99
CA LEU A 232 2.90 -2.76 -7.45
C LEU A 232 4.07 -2.05 -8.12
N GLY A 233 3.92 -1.66 -9.40
CA GLY A 233 4.97 -0.98 -10.16
C GLY A 233 5.46 0.30 -9.51
N THR A 234 4.54 1.14 -9.03
CA THR A 234 4.91 2.39 -8.34
C THR A 234 5.63 2.10 -7.02
N GLN A 235 5.29 1.00 -6.33
CA GLN A 235 5.98 0.61 -5.09
C GLN A 235 7.39 0.09 -5.35
N LEU A 236 7.59 -0.63 -6.46
CA LEU A 236 8.92 -1.05 -6.89
C LEU A 236 9.78 0.14 -7.31
N VAL A 237 9.23 1.10 -8.05
CA VAL A 237 9.90 2.38 -8.39
C VAL A 237 10.25 3.16 -7.11
N ASN A 238 9.33 3.25 -6.15
CA ASN A 238 9.57 3.90 -4.87
C ASN A 238 10.73 3.22 -4.10
N SER A 239 10.82 1.89 -4.15
CA SER A 239 11.91 1.13 -3.52
C SER A 239 13.27 1.34 -4.22
N TYR A 240 13.27 1.58 -5.53
CA TYR A 240 14.48 1.76 -6.34
C TYR A 240 15.35 2.93 -5.86
N PHE A 241 14.75 3.99 -5.33
CA PHE A 241 15.50 5.11 -4.75
C PHE A 241 16.35 4.69 -3.54
N ARG A 242 15.91 3.67 -2.79
CA ARG A 242 16.68 3.10 -1.67
C ARG A 242 17.83 2.24 -2.19
N VAL A 243 17.58 1.43 -3.23
CA VAL A 243 18.62 0.63 -3.91
C VAL A 243 19.78 1.51 -4.38
N ARG A 244 19.45 2.65 -5.00
CA ARG A 244 20.44 3.62 -5.50
C ARG A 244 21.00 4.54 -4.41
N GLY A 245 20.63 4.36 -3.14
CA GLY A 245 21.08 5.18 -2.01
C GLY A 245 20.65 6.64 -2.05
N LYS A 246 19.73 7.02 -2.95
CA LYS A 246 19.25 8.40 -3.12
C LYS A 246 18.33 8.83 -1.99
N VAL A 247 17.54 7.89 -1.48
CA VAL A 247 16.67 8.09 -0.32
C VAL A 247 16.98 7.01 0.71
N SER A 248 17.35 7.42 1.90
CA SER A 248 17.70 6.53 3.03
C SER A 248 16.80 6.76 4.25
N SER A 249 16.10 7.89 4.28
CA SER A 249 15.34 8.33 5.44
C SER A 249 13.92 7.75 5.52
N HIS A 250 13.31 7.41 4.38
CA HIS A 250 11.93 6.90 4.25
C HIS A 250 11.76 6.13 2.93
N LEU A 251 10.61 5.48 2.73
CA LEU A 251 10.22 4.95 1.43
C LEU A 251 9.55 6.06 0.61
N PHE A 252 10.14 6.41 -0.54
CA PHE A 252 9.61 7.47 -1.42
C PHE A 252 8.15 7.18 -1.84
N GLY A 253 7.41 8.23 -2.19
CA GLY A 253 6.01 8.16 -2.58
C GLY A 253 5.73 8.98 -3.84
N ILE A 254 5.93 8.38 -5.02
CA ILE A 254 5.72 9.02 -6.33
C ILE A 254 4.25 9.28 -6.66
N CYS A 255 3.30 8.49 -6.16
CA CYS A 255 1.88 8.61 -6.52
C CYS A 255 1.31 9.96 -6.13
N SER A 256 1.75 10.53 -5.01
CA SER A 256 1.31 11.86 -4.56
C SER A 256 1.60 12.96 -5.58
N GLY A 257 2.76 12.94 -6.22
CA GLY A 257 3.10 13.88 -7.30
C GLY A 257 2.53 13.48 -8.65
N LEU A 258 2.33 12.19 -8.93
CA LEU A 258 1.61 11.77 -10.13
C LEU A 258 0.18 12.32 -10.16
N LYS A 259 -0.47 12.53 -9.00
CA LYS A 259 -1.76 13.23 -8.90
C LYS A 259 -1.70 14.69 -9.36
N ALA A 260 -0.57 15.36 -9.15
CA ALA A 260 -0.37 16.75 -9.53
C ALA A 260 -0.04 16.91 -11.03
N VAL A 261 0.36 15.82 -11.71
CA VAL A 261 0.68 15.85 -13.14
C VAL A 261 -0.57 15.48 -13.98
N PRO A 262 -0.92 16.28 -15.00
CA PRO A 262 -2.07 16.03 -15.87
C PRO A 262 -2.07 14.63 -16.48
N ARG A 263 -3.25 14.01 -16.57
CA ARG A 263 -3.42 12.63 -17.05
C ARG A 263 -2.89 12.47 -18.48
N GLU A 264 -3.08 13.47 -19.31
CA GLU A 264 -2.72 13.52 -20.73
C GLU A 264 -1.20 13.46 -20.92
N ARG A 265 -0.43 14.04 -19.98
CA ARG A 265 1.03 14.00 -20.01
C ARG A 265 1.55 12.63 -19.59
N ARG A 266 1.07 12.10 -18.46
CA ARG A 266 1.50 10.81 -17.91
C ARG A 266 1.02 9.59 -18.72
N ARG A 267 -0.03 9.74 -19.53
CA ARG A 267 -0.54 8.72 -20.47
C ARG A 267 -0.36 9.11 -21.95
N SER A 268 0.55 10.03 -22.25
CA SER A 268 0.81 10.48 -23.62
C SER A 268 1.33 9.32 -24.49
N HIS A 269 0.99 9.29 -25.78
CA HIS A 269 1.63 8.35 -26.72
C HIS A 269 3.14 8.63 -26.87
N ASN A 270 3.57 9.88 -26.67
CA ASN A 270 4.97 10.26 -26.73
C ASN A 270 5.71 9.87 -25.43
N ARG A 271 6.70 8.99 -25.56
CA ARG A 271 7.55 8.52 -24.44
C ARG A 271 8.27 9.66 -23.72
N VAL A 272 8.82 10.63 -24.44
CA VAL A 272 9.53 11.77 -23.83
C VAL A 272 8.59 12.56 -22.91
N SER A 273 7.35 12.77 -23.35
CA SER A 273 6.32 13.42 -22.54
C SER A 273 5.99 12.64 -21.27
N ARG A 274 5.92 11.31 -21.35
CA ARG A 274 5.71 10.45 -20.17
C ARG A 274 6.91 10.44 -19.22
N VAL A 275 8.14 10.33 -19.73
CA VAL A 275 9.35 10.40 -18.90
C VAL A 275 9.45 11.76 -18.19
N LEU A 276 9.17 12.87 -18.88
CA LEU A 276 9.08 14.21 -18.26
C LEU A 276 7.99 14.26 -17.19
N ALA A 277 6.83 13.64 -17.42
CA ALA A 277 5.76 13.55 -16.43
C ALA A 277 6.20 12.79 -15.17
N GLY A 278 6.97 11.70 -15.32
CA GLY A 278 7.56 10.97 -14.20
C GLY A 278 8.54 11.81 -13.37
N LEU A 279 9.44 12.55 -14.05
CA LEU A 279 10.38 13.46 -13.39
C LEU A 279 9.67 14.61 -12.66
N ASP A 280 8.67 15.23 -13.30
CA ASP A 280 7.85 16.27 -12.67
C ASP A 280 7.07 15.73 -11.47
N ALA A 281 6.55 14.51 -11.55
CA ALA A 281 5.87 13.84 -10.46
C ALA A 281 6.81 13.59 -9.27
N MET A 282 8.06 13.18 -9.50
CA MET A 282 9.05 13.02 -8.44
C MET A 282 9.36 14.34 -7.74
N ALA A 283 9.62 15.40 -8.52
CA ALA A 283 9.87 16.72 -7.96
C ALA A 283 8.67 17.23 -7.15
N SER A 284 7.46 17.07 -7.69
CA SER A 284 6.22 17.51 -7.02
C SER A 284 5.92 16.70 -5.76
N SER A 285 6.17 15.38 -5.78
CA SER A 285 6.03 14.51 -4.60
C SER A 285 6.96 14.97 -3.49
N ALA A 286 8.22 15.27 -3.83
CA ALA A 286 9.20 15.73 -2.87
C ALA A 286 8.83 17.09 -2.27
N GLU A 287 8.34 18.02 -3.08
CA GLU A 287 7.87 19.33 -2.61
C GLU A 287 6.68 19.21 -1.65
N LEU A 288 5.68 18.39 -1.99
CA LEU A 288 4.52 18.12 -1.13
C LEU A 288 4.94 17.46 0.19
N ALA A 289 5.85 16.50 0.13
CA ALA A 289 6.37 15.81 1.31
C ALA A 289 7.16 16.75 2.23
N MET A 290 7.97 17.66 1.68
CA MET A 290 8.68 18.66 2.49
C MET A 290 7.71 19.59 3.22
N LYS A 291 6.64 20.05 2.55
CA LYS A 291 5.58 20.84 3.19
C LYS A 291 4.90 20.07 4.32
N GLU A 292 4.67 18.77 4.13
CA GLU A 292 4.11 17.91 5.17
C GLU A 292 5.03 17.76 6.38
N VAL A 293 6.33 17.54 6.18
CA VAL A 293 7.29 17.45 7.29
C VAL A 293 7.32 18.73 8.11
N ILE A 294 7.31 19.89 7.44
CA ILE A 294 7.26 21.20 8.11
C ILE A 294 5.95 21.36 8.89
N ARG A 295 4.81 21.05 8.28
CA ARG A 295 3.48 21.12 8.92
C ARG A 295 3.42 20.23 10.16
N LEU A 296 3.92 19.00 10.07
CA LEU A 296 3.99 18.08 11.21
C LEU A 296 4.92 18.58 12.31
N GLY A 297 6.08 19.15 11.96
CA GLY A 297 6.99 19.77 12.93
C GLY A 297 6.31 20.90 13.72
N GLN A 298 5.63 21.81 13.03
CA GLN A 298 4.88 22.90 13.65
C GLN A 298 3.75 22.40 14.56
N ALA A 299 3.04 21.36 14.13
CA ALA A 299 1.99 20.74 14.93
C ALA A 299 2.54 20.07 16.19
N ARG A 300 3.67 19.37 16.08
CA ARG A 300 4.37 18.77 17.24
C ARG A 300 4.75 19.83 18.25
N GLU A 301 5.40 20.92 17.82
CA GLU A 301 5.76 22.03 18.71
C GLU A 301 4.54 22.67 19.39
N HIS A 302 3.43 22.78 18.68
CA HIS A 302 2.18 23.30 19.25
C HIS A 302 1.62 22.38 20.34
N LEU A 303 1.61 21.08 20.10
CA LEU A 303 1.13 20.10 21.08
C LEU A 303 2.06 19.99 22.28
N GLU A 304 3.38 19.98 22.07
CA GLU A 304 4.38 19.93 23.15
C GLU A 304 4.30 21.14 24.09
N ARG A 305 3.93 22.32 23.57
CA ARG A 305 3.65 23.50 24.42
C ARG A 305 2.50 23.26 25.39
N LYS A 306 1.48 22.48 25.01
CA LYS A 306 0.36 22.13 25.90
C LYS A 306 0.73 21.10 26.97
N LEU A 307 1.86 20.40 26.80
CA LEU A 307 2.39 19.44 27.78
C LEU A 307 3.17 20.13 28.92
N LYS A 308 3.57 21.40 28.77
CA LYS A 308 4.34 22.11 29.79
C LYS A 308 3.54 22.25 31.09
N GLY A 309 4.16 21.91 32.22
CA GLY A 309 3.54 21.96 33.55
C GLY A 309 2.54 20.83 33.85
N LYS A 310 2.40 19.84 32.95
CA LYS A 310 1.59 18.65 33.21
C LYS A 310 2.34 17.65 34.08
N ARG A 311 1.58 16.88 34.86
CA ARG A 311 2.13 15.84 35.74
C ARG A 311 2.87 14.78 34.93
N SER A 312 3.96 14.25 35.47
CA SER A 312 4.75 13.17 34.84
C SER A 312 3.94 11.89 34.62
N SER A 313 2.89 11.66 35.42
CA SER A 313 1.97 10.52 35.29
C SER A 313 0.90 10.68 34.21
N SER A 314 0.90 11.79 33.45
CA SER A 314 -0.12 12.05 32.44
C SER A 314 0.06 11.16 31.21
N SER A 315 -1.07 10.67 30.69
CA SER A 315 -1.14 9.94 29.42
C SER A 315 -1.10 10.88 28.19
N LEU A 316 -1.12 12.20 28.41
CA LEU A 316 -1.19 13.22 27.36
C LEU A 316 -0.02 13.17 26.35
N PRO A 317 1.26 12.96 26.75
CA PRO A 317 2.36 12.81 25.81
C PRO A 317 2.17 11.63 24.85
N ARG A 318 1.64 10.50 25.35
CA ARG A 318 1.36 9.33 24.52
C ARG A 318 0.25 9.58 23.49
N VAL A 319 -0.73 10.44 23.81
CA VAL A 319 -1.74 10.87 22.84
C VAL A 319 -1.11 11.74 21.75
N VAL A 320 -0.18 12.63 22.11
CA VAL A 320 0.57 13.43 21.13
C VAL A 320 1.36 12.52 20.18
N ASP A 321 2.08 11.53 20.69
CA ASP A 321 2.83 10.58 19.85
C ASP A 321 1.90 9.81 18.89
N LEU A 322 0.72 9.39 19.37
CA LEU A 322 -0.27 8.71 18.53
C LEU A 322 -0.81 9.61 17.41
N LEU A 323 -1.07 10.89 17.71
CA LEU A 323 -1.50 11.90 16.73
C LEU A 323 -0.41 12.26 15.71
N MET A 324 0.87 12.19 16.11
CA MET A 324 1.99 12.40 15.20
C MET A 324 2.20 11.21 14.27
N THR A 325 1.92 9.99 14.73
CA THR A 325 2.18 8.75 13.98
C THR A 325 1.06 8.33 13.06
N ARG A 326 -0.19 8.65 13.39
CA ARG A 326 -1.36 8.30 12.57
C ARG A 326 -1.96 9.52 11.90
N PRO A 327 -2.42 9.42 10.63
CA PRO A 327 -3.16 10.51 9.98
C PRO A 327 -4.34 10.98 10.83
N ILE A 328 -5.07 10.00 11.37
CA ILE A 328 -6.30 10.16 12.14
C ILE A 328 -6.28 9.17 13.30
N VAL A 329 -6.86 9.58 14.43
CA VAL A 329 -6.93 8.81 15.66
C VAL A 329 -8.38 8.83 16.17
N SER A 330 -8.96 7.66 16.42
CA SER A 330 -10.29 7.54 17.04
C SER A 330 -10.20 7.34 18.56
N SER A 331 -11.31 7.54 19.28
CA SER A 331 -11.35 7.29 20.72
C SER A 331 -11.03 5.83 21.06
N SER A 332 -11.48 4.88 20.23
CA SER A 332 -11.23 3.45 20.40
C SER A 332 -9.75 3.08 20.20
N MET A 333 -9.04 3.79 19.32
CA MET A 333 -7.58 3.64 19.18
C MET A 333 -6.85 4.11 20.44
N ILE A 334 -7.23 5.27 20.99
CA ILE A 334 -6.62 5.82 22.22
C ILE A 334 -6.86 4.88 23.40
N VAL A 335 -8.09 4.41 23.58
CA VAL A 335 -8.45 3.46 24.64
C VAL A 335 -7.59 2.19 24.56
N LYS A 336 -7.45 1.60 23.36
CA LYS A 336 -6.67 0.37 23.16
C LYS A 336 -5.18 0.59 23.43
N GLU A 337 -4.61 1.65 22.85
CA GLU A 337 -3.17 1.91 22.87
C GLU A 337 -2.70 2.40 24.26
N LEU A 338 -3.47 3.27 24.90
CA LEU A 338 -3.11 3.86 26.18
C LEU A 338 -3.71 3.11 27.39
N LYS A 339 -4.59 2.13 27.17
CA LYS A 339 -5.28 1.35 28.22
C LYS A 339 -6.02 2.24 29.22
N VAL A 340 -6.72 3.25 28.71
CA VAL A 340 -7.52 4.22 29.49
C VAL A 340 -9.01 4.01 29.26
N SER A 341 -9.86 4.54 30.15
CA SER A 341 -11.31 4.53 29.92
C SER A 341 -11.69 5.39 28.72
N HIS A 342 -12.84 5.10 28.09
CA HIS A 342 -13.34 5.89 26.96
C HIS A 342 -13.51 7.37 27.32
N ARG A 343 -14.02 7.68 28.52
CA ARG A 343 -14.17 9.06 29.01
C ARG A 343 -12.81 9.74 29.14
N ALA A 344 -11.82 9.06 29.75
CA ALA A 344 -10.47 9.61 29.87
C ALA A 344 -9.82 9.89 28.51
N ALA A 345 -10.05 9.04 27.50
CA ALA A 345 -9.58 9.29 26.14
C ALA A 345 -10.16 10.58 25.54
N LEU A 346 -11.47 10.82 25.72
CA LEU A 346 -12.12 12.05 25.25
C LEU A 346 -11.60 13.30 25.99
N ASP A 347 -11.41 13.21 27.30
CA ASP A 347 -10.91 14.31 28.12
C ASP A 347 -9.47 14.71 27.69
N LEU A 348 -8.61 13.71 27.45
CA LEU A 348 -7.24 13.94 26.95
C LEU A 348 -7.22 14.65 25.59
N VAL A 349 -8.10 14.25 24.67
CA VAL A 349 -8.17 14.88 23.33
C VAL A 349 -8.73 16.29 23.42
N ALA A 350 -9.76 16.51 24.25
CA ALA A 350 -10.33 17.83 24.49
C ALA A 350 -9.29 18.79 25.08
N GLU A 351 -8.46 18.31 26.00
CA GLU A 351 -7.35 19.08 26.58
C GLU A 351 -6.30 19.48 25.54
N LEU A 352 -6.01 18.61 24.57
CA LEU A 352 -5.11 18.92 23.45
C LEU A 352 -5.74 19.86 22.41
N GLY A 353 -7.06 20.03 22.39
CA GLY A 353 -7.77 20.92 21.46
C GLY A 353 -7.52 20.57 19.99
N VAL A 354 -7.44 19.28 19.67
CA VAL A 354 -7.18 18.80 18.31
C VAL A 354 -8.46 18.87 17.48
N ARG A 355 -8.33 19.16 16.19
CA ARG A 355 -9.46 19.26 15.28
C ARG A 355 -10.13 17.89 15.10
N GLU A 356 -11.44 17.87 15.28
CA GLU A 356 -12.28 16.74 14.93
C GLU A 356 -12.52 16.72 13.42
N VAL A 357 -12.25 15.57 12.80
CA VAL A 357 -12.33 15.34 11.35
C VAL A 357 -13.75 14.90 10.97
N THR A 358 -14.37 14.13 11.86
CA THR A 358 -15.69 13.53 11.67
C THR A 358 -16.77 14.45 12.23
N GLY A 359 -17.59 15.06 11.38
CA GLY A 359 -18.72 15.90 11.81
C GLY A 359 -19.97 15.13 12.30
N ARG A 360 -19.85 13.89 12.80
CA ARG A 360 -21.00 13.02 13.13
C ARG A 360 -20.86 12.40 14.52
N GLY A 361 -21.95 12.48 15.31
CA GLY A 361 -21.93 12.28 16.76
C GLY A 361 -21.60 10.87 17.28
N SER A 362 -21.77 9.79 16.49
CA SER A 362 -21.52 8.42 16.98
C SER A 362 -20.07 7.96 16.81
N PHE A 363 -19.30 8.53 15.86
CA PHE A 363 -17.92 8.16 15.62
C PHE A 363 -17.06 9.42 15.48
N ARG A 364 -16.22 9.66 16.50
CA ARG A 364 -15.35 10.83 16.58
C ARG A 364 -13.91 10.43 16.31
N ALA A 365 -13.28 11.13 15.37
CA ALA A 365 -11.87 10.98 15.07
C ALA A 365 -11.19 12.34 14.93
N TRP A 366 -9.94 12.41 15.35
CA TRP A 366 -9.14 13.62 15.40
C TRP A 366 -7.85 13.43 14.62
N GLY A 367 -7.35 14.52 14.05
CA GLY A 367 -6.12 14.48 13.28
C GLY A 367 -5.42 15.83 13.29
N VAL A 368 -4.14 15.77 12.98
CA VAL A 368 -3.37 16.95 12.61
C VAL A 368 -3.57 17.16 11.11
N ILE A 369 -4.49 18.08 10.77
CA ILE A 369 -4.94 18.41 9.41
C ILE A 369 -4.60 19.86 9.09
#